data_AF-A0A4Q3VX33-F1
#
_entry.id   AF-A0A4Q3VX33-F1
#
_cell.length_a   1.000
_cell.length_b   1.000
_cell.length_c   1.000
_cell.angle_alpha   90.00
_cell.angle_beta   90.00
_cell.angle_gamma   90.00
#
_symmetry.space_group_name_H-M   'P 1'
#
loop_
_entity.id
_entity.type
_entity.pdbx_description
1 polymer ?
#
loop_
_entity_poly.entity_id
_entity_poly.type
_entity_poly.pdbx_seq_one_letter_code
_entity_poly.pdbx_strand_id
1 'polypeptide(L)'
;MAAKSFLKGSWQLIRETFKGFTDHKITKLSGSLAYYTVFSMAPLLVVIIALSGLFLEKEAIEGEVYEVLRGFMGENTAQQLQEIIKNSALTGKKNFAAIVGAVTLLIGATTVFAEIQDSINSIWGLKVKPKRGWLKLIKDRVLSFSVVISLGFLLLVSLAISGFVEALNKRLQQMYPDVAVVVFYILNLAITLGLSMLIFAVIFKVLPDARIRWRNVMVGAFITSILF
;
A
#
# COMPACT_ATOMS: atom_id res chain seq x y z
N MET A 1 -25.65 18.25 -30.05
CA MET A 1 -26.27 16.93 -29.77
C MET A 1 -25.29 15.98 -29.03
N ALA A 2 -24.01 15.93 -29.41
CA ALA A 2 -22.98 15.10 -28.75
C ALA A 2 -22.78 15.38 -27.24
N ALA A 3 -22.79 16.65 -26.81
CA ALA A 3 -22.60 17.00 -25.39
C ALA A 3 -23.71 16.47 -24.45
N LYS A 4 -24.98 16.48 -24.89
CA LYS A 4 -26.10 15.89 -24.13
C LYS A 4 -26.00 14.37 -24.02
N SER A 5 -25.50 13.71 -25.06
CA SER A 5 -25.25 12.26 -25.06
C SER A 5 -24.08 11.90 -24.13
N PHE A 6 -23.00 12.69 -24.15
CA PHE A 6 -21.85 12.51 -23.26
C PHE A 6 -22.22 12.69 -21.79
N LEU A 7 -22.94 13.77 -21.44
CA LEU A 7 -23.39 14.01 -20.07
C LEU A 7 -24.31 12.89 -19.54
N LYS A 8 -25.22 12.40 -20.38
CA LYS A 8 -26.10 11.28 -20.02
C LYS A 8 -25.31 9.98 -19.81
N GLY A 9 -24.29 9.73 -20.64
CA GLY A 9 -23.40 8.58 -20.52
C GLY A 9 -22.53 8.63 -19.25
N SER A 10 -21.92 9.78 -18.95
CA SER A 10 -21.12 9.97 -17.73
C SER A 10 -21.95 9.83 -16.46
N TRP A 11 -23.17 10.39 -16.45
CA TRP A 11 -24.10 10.21 -15.33
C TRP A 11 -24.48 8.74 -15.12
N GLN A 12 -24.74 8.02 -16.21
CA GLN A 12 -25.05 6.59 -16.15
C GLN A 12 -23.86 5.79 -15.62
N LEU A 13 -22.64 6.08 -16.08
CA LEU A 13 -21.41 5.42 -15.61
C LEU A 13 -21.19 5.64 -14.11
N ILE A 14 -21.37 6.87 -13.61
CA ILE A 14 -21.27 7.18 -12.19
C ILE A 14 -22.33 6.40 -11.40
N ARG A 15 -23.58 6.39 -11.86
CA ARG A 15 -24.67 5.66 -11.22
C ARG A 15 -24.39 4.15 -11.16
N GLU A 16 -23.90 3.57 -12.25
CA GLU A 16 -23.51 2.17 -12.31
C GLU A 16 -22.32 1.87 -11.40
N THR A 17 -21.36 2.79 -11.28
CA THR A 17 -20.21 2.67 -10.37
C THR A 17 -20.66 2.64 -8.90
N PHE A 18 -21.55 3.56 -8.48
CA PHE A 18 -22.09 3.56 -7.11
C PHE A 18 -22.96 2.33 -6.80
N LYS A 19 -23.75 1.88 -7.79
CA LYS A 19 -24.51 0.65 -7.66
C LYS A 19 -23.56 -0.54 -7.48
N GLY A 20 -22.54 -0.66 -8.32
CA GLY A 20 -21.49 -1.68 -8.20
C GLY A 20 -20.76 -1.61 -6.86
N PHE A 21 -20.42 -0.43 -6.36
CA PHE A 21 -19.80 -0.26 -5.05
C PHE A 21 -20.64 -0.86 -3.91
N THR A 22 -21.96 -0.70 -3.99
CA THR A 22 -22.88 -1.26 -3.00
C THR A 22 -23.06 -2.77 -3.20
N ASP A 23 -23.28 -3.20 -4.44
CA ASP A 23 -23.51 -4.61 -4.81
C ASP A 23 -22.30 -5.49 -4.45
N HIS A 24 -21.07 -4.98 -4.65
CA HIS A 24 -19.82 -5.66 -4.30
C HIS A 24 -19.42 -5.50 -2.82
N LYS A 25 -20.24 -4.82 -1.99
CA LYS A 25 -19.98 -4.60 -0.56
C LYS A 25 -18.59 -4.01 -0.30
N ILE A 26 -18.17 -3.03 -1.09
CA ILE A 26 -16.80 -2.51 -1.06
C ILE A 26 -16.41 -2.02 0.34
N THR A 27 -17.31 -1.35 1.07
CA THR A 27 -17.06 -0.92 2.47
C THR A 27 -16.68 -2.08 3.39
N LYS A 28 -17.28 -3.27 3.19
CA LYS A 28 -16.93 -4.46 3.96
C LYS A 28 -15.52 -4.95 3.59
N LEU A 29 -15.20 -4.99 2.30
CA LEU A 29 -13.89 -5.43 1.80
C LEU A 29 -12.76 -4.47 2.21
N SER A 30 -13.01 -3.16 2.18
CA SER A 30 -12.05 -2.18 2.68
C SER A 30 -11.92 -2.24 4.21
N GLY A 31 -13.01 -2.51 4.93
CA GLY A 31 -12.99 -2.74 6.37
C GLY A 31 -12.18 -3.98 6.78
N SER A 32 -12.35 -5.13 6.10
CA SER A 32 -11.56 -6.34 6.36
C SER A 32 -10.09 -6.12 6.04
N LEU A 33 -9.78 -5.48 4.91
CA LEU A 33 -8.40 -5.14 4.54
C LEU A 33 -7.74 -4.24 5.59
N ALA A 34 -8.43 -3.19 6.04
CA ALA A 34 -7.94 -2.30 7.09
C ALA A 34 -7.72 -3.05 8.42
N TYR A 35 -8.65 -3.92 8.82
CA TYR A 35 -8.54 -4.74 10.02
C TYR A 35 -7.31 -5.65 9.95
N TYR A 36 -7.14 -6.44 8.88
CA TYR A 36 -5.97 -7.31 8.75
C TYR A 36 -4.66 -6.53 8.70
N THR A 37 -4.65 -5.33 8.09
CA THR A 37 -3.47 -4.46 8.03
C THR A 37 -3.08 -3.98 9.43
N VAL A 38 -4.01 -3.38 10.18
CA VAL A 38 -3.76 -2.85 11.53
C VAL A 38 -3.27 -3.95 12.48
N PHE A 39 -3.91 -5.13 12.47
CA PHE A 39 -3.48 -6.24 13.31
C PHE A 39 -2.10 -6.81 12.93
N SER A 40 -1.68 -6.64 11.67
CA SER A 40 -0.34 -7.04 11.21
C SER A 40 0.76 -6.02 11.59
N MET A 41 0.40 -4.80 12.00
CA MET A 41 1.37 -3.75 12.31
C MET A 41 2.19 -4.04 13.56
N ALA A 42 1.56 -4.47 14.67
CA ALA A 42 2.30 -4.76 15.89
C ALA A 42 3.38 -5.86 15.68
N PRO A 43 3.08 -7.02 15.06
CA PRO A 43 4.09 -8.00 14.67
C PRO A 43 5.18 -7.44 13.74
N LEU A 44 4.80 -6.61 12.76
CA LEU A 44 5.76 -5.96 11.85
C LEU A 44 6.77 -5.11 12.62
N LEU A 45 6.28 -4.27 13.53
CA LEU A 45 7.11 -3.37 14.32
C LEU A 45 8.05 -4.12 15.25
N VAL A 46 7.59 -5.21 15.89
CA VAL A 46 8.44 -6.09 16.70
C VAL A 46 9.60 -6.66 15.86
N VAL A 47 9.31 -7.12 14.64
CA VAL A 47 10.34 -7.64 13.73
C VAL A 47 11.31 -6.55 13.28
N ILE A 48 10.81 -5.35 12.92
CA ILE A 48 11.66 -4.20 12.56
C ILE A 48 12.59 -3.85 13.71
N ILE A 49 12.09 -3.74 14.95
CA ILE A 49 12.91 -3.41 16.12
C ILE A 49 13.93 -4.51 16.42
N ALA A 50 13.54 -5.78 16.30
CA ALA A 50 14.44 -6.91 16.50
C ALA A 50 15.57 -6.93 15.46
N LEU A 51 15.29 -6.64 14.19
CA LEU A 51 16.27 -6.59 13.11
C LEU A 51 17.16 -5.34 13.20
N SER A 52 16.57 -4.18 13.47
CA SER A 52 17.31 -2.92 13.61
C SER A 52 18.23 -2.93 14.83
N GLY A 53 17.82 -3.59 15.93
CA GLY A 53 18.65 -3.79 17.12
C GLY A 53 19.89 -4.65 16.89
N LEU A 54 20.06 -5.26 15.71
CA LEU A 54 21.32 -5.90 15.29
C LEU A 54 22.37 -4.88 14.82
N PHE A 55 21.94 -3.68 14.41
CA PHE A 55 22.80 -2.66 13.77
C PHE A 55 22.79 -1.31 14.50
N LEU A 56 21.76 -1.01 15.29
CA LEU A 56 21.51 0.30 15.92
C LEU A 56 21.17 0.14 17.42
N GLU A 57 21.46 1.19 18.21
CA GLU A 57 21.06 1.26 19.62
C GLU A 57 19.54 1.40 19.79
N LYS A 58 18.99 0.78 20.84
CA LYS A 58 17.53 0.61 21.01
C LYS A 58 16.76 1.93 21.12
N GLU A 59 17.25 2.91 21.87
CA GLU A 59 16.55 4.17 22.08
C GLU A 59 16.38 4.97 20.78
N ALA A 60 17.36 4.90 19.86
CA ALA A 60 17.29 5.57 18.57
C ALA A 60 16.20 4.98 17.66
N ILE A 61 15.93 3.67 17.77
CA ILE A 61 14.96 2.96 16.93
C ILE A 61 13.52 3.26 17.36
N GLU A 62 13.24 3.27 18.67
CA GLU A 62 11.87 3.48 19.19
C GLU A 62 11.34 4.89 18.90
N GLY A 63 12.21 5.90 18.91
CA GLY A 63 11.85 7.29 18.57
C GLY A 63 11.50 7.47 17.09
N GLU A 64 12.36 6.97 16.19
CA GLU A 64 12.14 7.08 14.73
C GLU A 64 10.89 6.32 14.28
N VAL A 65 10.67 5.11 14.82
CA VAL A 65 9.46 4.32 14.51
C VAL A 65 8.19 5.06 14.96
N TYR A 66 8.22 5.71 16.12
CA TYR A 66 7.07 6.48 16.60
C TYR A 66 6.78 7.68 15.70
N GLU A 67 7.78 8.44 15.29
CA GLU A 67 7.59 9.61 14.41
C GLU A 67 7.02 9.21 13.05
N VAL A 68 7.48 8.08 12.48
CA VAL A 68 6.88 7.53 11.26
C VAL A 68 5.41 7.17 11.48
N LEU A 69 5.09 6.40 12.55
CA LEU A 69 3.72 6.01 12.84
C LEU A 69 2.81 7.22 13.10
N ARG A 70 3.31 8.23 13.81
CA ARG A 70 2.60 9.47 14.09
C ARG A 70 2.29 10.23 12.82
N GLY A 71 3.24 10.32 11.89
CA GLY A 71 3.06 10.97 10.59
C GLY A 71 2.00 10.30 9.72
N PHE A 72 1.89 8.96 9.75
CA PHE A 72 0.93 8.22 8.92
C PHE A 72 -0.44 8.02 9.57
N MET A 73 -0.52 7.86 10.89
CA MET A 73 -1.73 7.37 11.59
C MET A 73 -2.28 8.33 12.65
N GLY A 74 -1.57 9.43 12.91
CA GLY A 74 -1.89 10.35 13.99
C GLY A 74 -1.40 9.89 15.36
N GLU A 75 -1.37 10.84 16.29
CA GLU A 75 -0.69 10.69 17.58
C GLU A 75 -1.28 9.58 18.46
N ASN A 76 -2.60 9.48 18.53
CA ASN A 76 -3.28 8.51 19.39
C ASN A 76 -3.00 7.05 18.96
N THR A 77 -3.05 6.77 17.65
CA THR A 77 -2.79 5.42 17.13
C THR A 77 -1.31 5.06 17.25
N ALA A 78 -0.42 6.02 17.00
CA ALA A 78 1.02 5.83 17.18
C ALA A 78 1.38 5.52 18.64
N GLN A 79 0.79 6.22 19.60
CA GLN A 79 1.01 5.97 21.04
C GLN A 79 0.54 4.57 21.45
N GLN A 80 -0.66 4.16 21.04
CA GLN A 80 -1.18 2.81 21.35
C GLN A 80 -0.27 1.71 20.80
N LEU A 81 0.21 1.85 19.55
CA LEU A 81 1.14 0.90 18.96
C LEU A 81 2.50 0.90 19.68
N GLN A 82 3.01 2.07 20.08
CA GLN A 82 4.26 2.19 20.83
C GLN A 82 4.17 1.54 22.22
N GLU A 83 3.03 1.64 22.91
CA GLU A 83 2.81 0.95 24.18
C GLU A 83 2.81 -0.58 24.02
N ILE A 84 2.14 -1.10 22.99
CA ILE A 84 2.16 -2.53 22.65
C ILE A 84 3.60 -3.02 22.43
N ILE A 85 4.40 -2.23 21.72
CA ILE A 85 5.81 -2.50 21.46
C ILE A 85 6.62 -2.54 22.76
N LYS A 86 6.55 -1.48 23.59
CA LYS A 86 7.30 -1.39 24.85
C LYS A 86 7.01 -2.59 25.75
N ASN A 87 5.74 -2.97 25.87
CA ASN A 87 5.32 -4.12 26.66
C ASN A 87 5.89 -5.45 26.11
N SER A 88 6.00 -5.59 24.78
CA SER A 88 6.57 -6.79 24.13
C SER A 88 8.11 -6.86 24.21
N ALA A 89 8.79 -5.72 24.26
CA ALA A 89 10.26 -5.65 24.29
C ALA A 89 10.88 -5.90 25.68
N LEU A 90 10.07 -5.76 26.74
CA LEU A 90 10.50 -5.87 28.15
C LEU A 90 10.57 -7.31 28.69
N THR A 91 10.02 -8.32 28.01
CA THR A 91 9.78 -9.65 28.60
C THR A 91 11.01 -10.58 28.73
N GLY A 92 12.24 -10.10 28.57
CA GLY A 92 13.48 -10.87 28.83
C GLY A 92 13.76 -12.08 27.92
N LYS A 93 12.77 -12.59 27.17
CA LYS A 93 12.89 -13.67 26.18
C LYS A 93 12.93 -13.11 24.75
N LYS A 94 13.92 -12.24 24.46
CA LYS A 94 14.07 -11.53 23.17
C LYS A 94 13.90 -12.44 21.94
N ASN A 95 14.49 -13.64 21.96
CA ASN A 95 14.43 -14.56 20.82
C ASN A 95 13.03 -15.17 20.64
N PHE A 96 12.32 -15.48 21.73
CA PHE A 96 10.98 -16.07 21.63
C PHE A 96 9.95 -15.05 21.13
N ALA A 97 9.99 -13.82 21.65
CA ALA A 97 9.11 -12.74 21.19
C ALA A 97 9.36 -12.40 19.71
N ALA A 98 10.62 -12.36 19.27
CA ALA A 98 10.97 -12.15 17.87
C ALA A 98 10.47 -13.28 16.96
N ILE A 99 10.60 -14.54 17.37
CA ILE A 99 10.09 -15.70 16.59
C ILE A 99 8.57 -15.65 16.50
N VAL A 100 7.86 -15.44 17.62
CA VAL A 100 6.39 -15.34 17.64
C VAL A 100 5.92 -14.15 16.80
N GLY A 101 6.59 -13.00 16.93
CA GLY A 101 6.34 -11.81 16.11
C GLY A 101 6.53 -12.08 14.62
N ALA A 102 7.64 -12.73 14.24
CA ALA A 102 7.92 -13.10 12.86
C ALA A 102 6.88 -14.07 12.28
N VAL A 103 6.50 -15.11 13.03
CA VAL A 103 5.45 -16.06 12.61
C VAL A 103 4.10 -15.35 12.46
N THR A 104 3.73 -14.51 13.45
CA THR A 104 2.48 -13.74 13.41
C THR A 104 2.47 -12.76 12.24
N LEU A 105 3.60 -12.09 11.97
CA LEU A 105 3.76 -11.21 10.82
C LEU A 105 3.60 -11.95 9.50
N LEU A 106 4.23 -13.12 9.34
CA LEU A 106 4.10 -13.92 8.13
C LEU A 106 2.65 -14.32 7.87
N ILE A 107 1.92 -14.70 8.91
CA ILE A 107 0.49 -15.01 8.83
C ILE A 107 -0.31 -13.75 8.46
N GLY A 108 -0.08 -12.64 9.17
CA GLY A 108 -0.77 -11.37 8.94
C GLY A 108 -0.56 -10.83 7.53
N ALA A 109 0.69 -10.73 7.08
CA ALA A 109 1.04 -10.30 5.74
C ALA A 109 0.40 -11.19 4.67
N THR A 110 0.48 -12.52 4.82
CA THR A 110 -0.17 -13.46 3.88
C THR A 110 -1.68 -13.25 3.83
N THR A 111 -2.30 -12.98 4.98
CA THR A 111 -3.75 -12.74 5.10
C THR A 111 -4.15 -11.43 4.42
N VAL A 112 -3.39 -10.36 4.62
CA VAL A 112 -3.60 -9.07 3.93
C VAL A 112 -3.55 -9.25 2.42
N PHE A 113 -2.53 -9.93 1.89
CA PHE A 113 -2.42 -10.17 0.44
C PHE A 113 -3.56 -11.04 -0.10
N ALA A 114 -3.93 -12.09 0.62
CA ALA A 114 -5.07 -12.93 0.26
C ALA A 114 -6.37 -12.09 0.21
N GLU A 115 -6.60 -11.23 1.22
CA GLU A 115 -7.77 -10.36 1.26
C GLU A 115 -7.78 -9.35 0.10
N ILE A 116 -6.63 -8.76 -0.26
CA ILE A 116 -6.52 -7.87 -1.43
C ILE A 116 -6.89 -8.64 -2.71
N GLN A 117 -6.29 -9.82 -2.90
CA GLN A 117 -6.52 -10.64 -4.10
C GLN A 117 -8.00 -11.06 -4.20
N ASP A 118 -8.59 -11.55 -3.10
CA ASP A 118 -9.99 -11.97 -3.05
C ASP A 118 -10.94 -10.80 -3.25
N SER A 119 -10.63 -9.64 -2.66
CA SER A 119 -11.40 -8.40 -2.87
C SER A 119 -11.37 -7.97 -4.33
N ILE A 120 -10.18 -7.90 -4.94
CA ILE A 120 -10.03 -7.55 -6.36
C ILE A 120 -10.77 -8.57 -7.23
N ASN A 121 -10.58 -9.86 -6.99
CA ASN A 121 -11.26 -10.92 -7.75
C ASN A 121 -12.79 -10.80 -7.66
N SER A 122 -13.32 -10.50 -6.47
CA SER A 122 -14.75 -10.26 -6.24
C SER A 122 -15.26 -9.04 -7.02
N ILE A 123 -14.51 -7.94 -7.00
CA ILE A 123 -14.84 -6.71 -7.74
C ILE A 123 -14.86 -6.96 -9.25
N TRP A 124 -13.91 -7.73 -9.76
CA TRP A 124 -13.85 -8.11 -11.18
C TRP A 124 -14.84 -9.23 -11.56
N GLY A 125 -15.68 -9.69 -10.62
CA GLY A 125 -16.67 -10.73 -10.86
C GLY A 125 -16.07 -12.11 -11.16
N LEU A 126 -14.83 -12.35 -10.73
CA LEU A 126 -14.12 -13.60 -10.97
C LEU A 126 -14.64 -14.66 -10.01
N LYS A 127 -15.34 -15.67 -10.56
CA LYS A 127 -15.69 -16.87 -9.80
C LYS A 127 -14.42 -17.66 -9.56
N VAL A 128 -13.86 -17.56 -8.35
CA VAL A 128 -12.72 -18.35 -7.91
C VAL A 128 -13.12 -19.82 -7.99
N LYS A 129 -12.75 -20.51 -9.06
CA LYS A 129 -12.92 -21.97 -9.11
C LYS A 129 -11.99 -22.55 -8.05
N PRO A 130 -12.49 -23.30 -7.06
CA PRO A 130 -11.64 -23.98 -6.09
C PRO A 130 -10.89 -25.10 -6.82
N LYS A 131 -9.79 -24.76 -7.49
CA LYS A 131 -8.82 -25.75 -7.96
C LYS A 131 -8.03 -26.17 -6.74
N ARG A 132 -8.49 -27.23 -6.06
CA ARG A 132 -7.79 -27.90 -4.98
C ARG A 132 -6.51 -28.53 -5.53
N GLY A 133 -5.39 -27.80 -5.52
CA GLY A 133 -4.11 -28.32 -5.97
C GLY A 133 -2.94 -27.55 -5.35
N TRP A 134 -1.94 -28.30 -4.88
CA TRP A 134 -0.69 -27.76 -4.31
C TRP A 134 0.01 -26.79 -5.28
N LEU A 135 -0.08 -27.03 -6.59
CA LEU A 135 0.42 -26.12 -7.62
C LEU A 135 -0.24 -24.73 -7.62
N LYS A 136 -1.55 -24.64 -7.31
CA LYS A 136 -2.23 -23.34 -7.21
C LYS A 136 -1.70 -22.58 -5.98
N LEU A 137 -1.58 -23.26 -4.85
CA LEU A 137 -1.03 -22.69 -3.61
C LEU A 137 0.38 -22.12 -3.81
N ILE A 138 1.25 -22.85 -4.50
CA ILE A 138 2.60 -22.38 -4.83
C ILE A 138 2.54 -21.17 -5.77
N LYS A 139 1.72 -21.24 -6.82
CA LYS A 139 1.58 -20.15 -7.79
C LYS A 139 1.05 -18.87 -7.15
N ASP A 140 0.03 -18.98 -6.30
CA ASP A 140 -0.56 -17.84 -5.59
C ASP A 140 0.48 -17.20 -4.67
N ARG A 141 1.27 -18.01 -3.93
CA ARG A 141 2.38 -17.50 -3.10
C ARG A 141 3.46 -16.80 -3.92
N VAL A 142 3.85 -17.36 -5.06
CA VAL A 142 4.84 -16.72 -5.96
C VAL A 142 4.30 -15.39 -6.49
N LEU A 143 3.01 -15.32 -6.84
CA LEU A 143 2.37 -14.07 -7.26
C LEU A 143 2.35 -13.05 -6.13
N SER A 144 1.89 -13.39 -4.92
CA SER A 144 1.94 -12.49 -3.76
C SER A 144 3.36 -12.00 -3.49
N PHE A 145 4.36 -12.88 -3.55
CA PHE A 145 5.76 -12.51 -3.34
C PHE A 145 6.29 -11.58 -4.42
N SER A 146 5.94 -11.82 -5.69
CA SER A 146 6.30 -10.93 -6.80
C SER A 146 5.70 -9.53 -6.65
N VAL A 147 4.47 -9.44 -6.12
CA VAL A 147 3.82 -8.16 -5.82
C VAL A 147 4.54 -7.45 -4.67
N VAL A 148 4.89 -8.16 -3.60
CA VAL A 148 5.68 -7.61 -2.48
C VAL A 148 7.00 -7.04 -2.97
N ILE A 149 7.76 -7.82 -3.75
CA ILE A 149 9.05 -7.38 -4.32
C ILE A 149 8.84 -6.17 -5.23
N SER A 150 7.84 -6.21 -6.10
CA SER A 150 7.57 -5.12 -7.04
C SER A 150 7.21 -3.83 -6.30
N LEU A 151 6.32 -3.91 -5.31
CA LEU A 151 5.94 -2.77 -4.48
C LEU A 151 7.13 -2.26 -3.67
N GLY A 152 7.91 -3.14 -3.04
CA GLY A 152 9.11 -2.78 -2.30
C GLY A 152 10.15 -2.07 -3.18
N PHE A 153 10.40 -2.61 -4.38
CA PHE A 153 11.27 -1.98 -5.37
C PHE A 153 10.75 -0.60 -5.79
N LEU A 154 9.44 -0.47 -6.06
CA LEU A 154 8.83 0.80 -6.40
C LEU A 154 8.93 1.84 -5.29
N LEU A 155 8.80 1.42 -4.03
CA LEU A 155 9.02 2.30 -2.88
C LEU A 155 10.48 2.75 -2.78
N LEU A 156 11.46 1.87 -3.03
CA LEU A 156 12.87 2.26 -3.08
C LEU A 156 13.17 3.25 -4.21
N VAL A 157 12.62 3.01 -5.40
CA VAL A 157 12.74 3.92 -6.53
C VAL A 157 12.08 5.27 -6.20
N SER A 158 10.91 5.25 -5.55
CA SER A 158 10.23 6.46 -5.08
C SER A 158 11.09 7.27 -4.13
N LEU A 159 11.71 6.63 -3.13
CA LEU A 159 12.60 7.29 -2.19
C LEU A 159 13.82 7.90 -2.90
N ALA A 160 14.42 7.17 -3.84
CA ALA A 160 15.54 7.67 -4.63
C ALA A 160 15.15 8.89 -5.49
N ILE A 161 14.00 8.84 -6.16
CA ILE A 161 13.48 9.96 -6.95
C ILE A 161 13.20 11.16 -6.03
N SER A 162 12.55 10.93 -4.89
CA SER A 162 12.23 11.99 -3.92
C SER A 162 13.49 12.68 -3.40
N GLY A 163 14.52 11.91 -3.04
CA GLY A 163 15.82 12.45 -2.63
C GLY A 163 16.53 13.22 -3.73
N PHE A 164 16.49 12.72 -4.97
CA PHE A 164 17.06 13.41 -6.13
C PHE A 164 16.34 14.73 -6.41
N VAL A 165 15.01 14.72 -6.38
CA VAL A 165 14.15 15.89 -6.61
C VAL A 165 14.41 16.94 -5.54
N GLU A 166 14.46 16.56 -4.27
CA GLU A 166 14.79 17.47 -3.17
C GLU A 166 16.20 18.08 -3.28
N ALA A 167 17.20 17.29 -3.68
CA ALA A 167 18.54 17.80 -3.93
C ALA A 167 18.56 18.82 -5.09
N LEU A 168 17.78 18.58 -6.14
CA LEU A 168 17.61 19.51 -7.27
C LEU A 168 16.92 20.80 -6.83
N ASN A 169 15.89 20.70 -5.98
CA ASN A 169 15.13 21.83 -5.42
C ASN A 169 16.05 22.82 -4.72
N LYS A 170 16.91 22.31 -3.82
CA LYS A 170 17.85 23.13 -3.04
C LYS A 170 18.80 23.92 -3.94
N ARG A 171 19.23 23.35 -5.07
CA ARG A 171 20.07 24.06 -6.05
C ARG A 171 19.27 25.09 -6.87
N LEU A 172 18.04 24.76 -7.27
CA LEU A 172 17.21 25.66 -8.06
C LEU A 172 16.74 26.89 -7.27
N GLN A 173 16.38 26.71 -5.99
CA GLN A 173 15.96 27.81 -5.12
C GLN A 173 17.04 28.87 -4.92
N GLN A 174 18.32 28.48 -4.98
CA GLN A 174 19.45 29.41 -4.89
C GLN A 174 19.58 30.32 -6.13
N MET A 175 19.11 29.87 -7.30
CA MET A 175 19.23 30.59 -8.56
C MET A 175 17.94 31.30 -8.97
N TYR A 176 16.77 30.73 -8.68
CA TYR A 176 15.46 31.23 -9.13
C TYR A 176 14.36 31.02 -8.07
N PRO A 177 14.26 31.90 -7.05
CA PRO A 177 13.37 31.70 -5.90
C PRO A 177 11.88 31.57 -6.28
N ASP A 178 11.37 32.42 -7.18
CA ASP A 178 9.92 32.50 -7.47
C ASP A 178 9.44 31.46 -8.50
N VAL A 179 10.29 31.09 -9.48
CA VAL A 179 9.95 30.12 -10.54
C VAL A 179 10.15 28.68 -10.05
N ALA A 180 11.11 28.45 -9.15
CA ALA A 180 11.41 27.13 -8.62
C ALA A 180 10.21 26.52 -7.88
N VAL A 181 9.44 27.31 -7.11
CA VAL A 181 8.33 26.81 -6.30
C VAL A 181 7.24 26.18 -7.16
N VAL A 182 6.79 26.87 -8.23
CA VAL A 182 5.71 26.39 -9.09
C VAL A 182 6.15 25.18 -9.91
N VAL A 183 7.33 25.24 -10.52
CA VAL A 183 7.89 24.12 -11.31
C VAL A 183 8.08 22.89 -10.44
N PHE A 184 8.59 23.06 -9.22
CA PHE A 184 8.83 21.97 -8.30
C PHE A 184 7.53 21.35 -7.77
N TYR A 185 6.53 22.18 -7.45
CA TYR A 185 5.22 21.69 -7.05
C TYR A 185 4.59 20.83 -8.14
N ILE A 186 4.62 21.28 -9.40
CA ILE A 186 4.09 20.52 -10.54
C ILE A 186 4.88 19.23 -10.75
N LEU A 187 6.21 19.27 -10.67
CA LEU A 187 7.06 18.08 -10.79
C LEU A 187 6.77 17.06 -9.69
N ASN A 188 6.71 17.50 -8.43
CA ASN A 188 6.42 16.64 -7.30
C ASN A 188 5.04 15.99 -7.45
N LEU A 189 4.02 16.76 -7.83
CA LEU A 189 2.68 16.26 -8.09
C LEU A 189 2.65 15.25 -9.24
N ALA A 190 3.36 15.52 -10.34
CA ALA A 190 3.45 14.61 -11.49
C ALA A 190 4.15 13.29 -11.12
N ILE A 191 5.23 13.36 -10.34
CA ILE A 191 5.96 12.19 -9.87
C ILE A 191 5.11 11.37 -8.90
N THR A 192 4.46 12.02 -7.94
CA THR A 192 3.58 11.36 -6.96
C THR A 192 2.41 10.67 -7.66
N LEU A 193 1.70 11.37 -8.54
CA LEU A 193 0.62 10.77 -9.33
C LEU A 193 1.12 9.63 -10.22
N GLY A 194 2.24 9.81 -10.90
CA GLY A 194 2.82 8.80 -11.79
C GLY A 194 3.21 7.52 -11.05
N LEU A 195 3.82 7.67 -9.87
CA LEU A 195 4.18 6.55 -9.01
C LEU A 195 2.95 5.85 -8.46
N SER A 196 1.99 6.60 -7.90
CA SER A 196 0.73 6.05 -7.38
C SER A 196 -0.04 5.30 -8.47
N MET A 197 -0.15 5.89 -9.67
CA MET A 197 -0.75 5.25 -10.83
C MET A 197 -0.02 3.95 -11.18
N LEU A 198 1.31 3.93 -11.15
CA LEU A 198 2.08 2.74 -11.47
C LEU A 198 1.90 1.63 -10.42
N ILE A 199 1.86 1.98 -9.13
CA ILE A 199 1.54 1.06 -8.03
C ILE A 199 0.15 0.43 -8.25
N PHE A 200 -0.89 1.24 -8.47
CA PHE A 200 -2.24 0.74 -8.73
C PHE A 200 -2.32 -0.08 -10.01
N ALA A 201 -1.59 0.29 -11.07
CA ALA A 201 -1.54 -0.47 -12.31
C ALA A 201 -0.94 -1.86 -12.08
N VAL A 202 0.14 -1.97 -11.30
CA VAL A 202 0.73 -3.27 -10.92
C VAL A 202 -0.29 -4.09 -10.12
N ILE A 203 -0.93 -3.50 -9.11
CA ILE A 203 -1.95 -4.16 -8.29
C ILE A 203 -3.09 -4.70 -9.18
N PHE A 204 -3.69 -3.86 -10.02
CA PHE A 204 -4.82 -4.26 -10.89
C PHE A 204 -4.42 -5.19 -12.03
N LYS A 205 -3.14 -5.27 -12.39
CA LYS A 205 -2.67 -6.14 -13.47
C LYS A 205 -2.21 -7.52 -13.00
N VAL A 206 -1.54 -7.56 -11.84
CA VAL A 206 -0.78 -8.73 -11.38
C VAL A 206 -1.55 -9.56 -10.35
N LEU A 207 -2.28 -8.91 -9.44
CA LEU A 207 -3.01 -9.62 -8.37
C LEU A 207 -4.25 -10.41 -8.85
N PRO A 208 -5.10 -9.91 -9.76
CA PRO A 208 -6.30 -10.65 -10.13
C PRO A 208 -6.00 -11.99 -10.82
N ASP A 209 -6.83 -12.99 -10.55
CA ASP A 209 -6.80 -14.32 -11.17
C ASP A 209 -7.32 -14.31 -12.63
N ALA A 210 -7.18 -13.19 -13.34
CA ALA A 210 -7.64 -13.02 -14.71
C ALA A 210 -6.74 -12.11 -15.54
N ARG A 211 -6.76 -12.32 -16.86
CA ARG A 211 -6.06 -11.46 -17.80
C ARG A 211 -6.89 -10.21 -18.10
N ILE A 212 -6.61 -9.13 -17.38
CA ILE A 212 -7.26 -7.83 -17.59
C ILE A 212 -6.54 -7.07 -18.71
N ARG A 213 -7.30 -6.42 -19.60
CA ARG A 213 -6.75 -5.58 -20.68
C ARG A 213 -6.05 -4.36 -20.08
N TRP A 214 -4.86 -4.03 -20.60
CA TRP A 214 -4.07 -2.89 -20.11
C TRP A 214 -4.82 -1.56 -20.16
N ARG A 215 -5.65 -1.33 -21.19
CA ARG A 215 -6.48 -0.11 -21.28
C ARG A 215 -7.39 0.06 -20.06
N ASN A 216 -8.01 -1.03 -19.58
CA ASN A 216 -8.89 -0.98 -18.42
C ASN A 216 -8.09 -0.78 -17.12
N VAL A 217 -6.93 -1.43 -17.01
CA VAL A 217 -6.01 -1.26 -15.87
C VAL A 217 -5.55 0.19 -15.76
N MET A 218 -5.11 0.81 -16.86
CA MET A 218 -4.57 2.17 -16.84
C MET A 218 -5.62 3.22 -16.50
N VAL A 219 -6.85 3.06 -17.01
CA VAL A 219 -7.97 3.97 -16.65
C VAL A 219 -8.31 3.83 -15.17
N GLY A 220 -8.42 2.61 -14.66
CA GLY A 220 -8.66 2.37 -13.24
C GLY A 220 -7.54 2.96 -12.37
N ALA A 221 -6.29 2.64 -12.69
CA ALA A 221 -5.12 3.10 -11.94
C ALA A 221 -4.98 4.63 -11.93
N PHE A 222 -5.27 5.30 -13.04
CA PHE A 222 -5.25 6.77 -13.14
C PHE A 222 -6.32 7.41 -12.25
N ILE A 223 -7.56 6.93 -12.35
CA ILE A 223 -8.66 7.46 -11.53
C ILE A 223 -8.37 7.22 -10.06
N THR A 224 -7.90 6.03 -9.69
CA THR A 224 -7.52 5.72 -8.30
C THR A 224 -6.37 6.60 -7.84
N SER A 225 -5.34 6.85 -8.66
CA SER A 225 -4.22 7.72 -8.27
C SER A 225 -4.60 9.18 -8.07
N ILE A 226 -5.64 9.68 -8.74
CA ILE A 226 -6.14 11.04 -8.53
C ILE A 226 -6.92 11.14 -7.21
N LEU A 227 -7.59 10.06 -6.80
CA LEU A 227 -8.42 10.01 -5.60
C LEU A 227 -7.64 9.65 -4.33
N PHE A 228 -6.40 9.18 -4.47
CA PHE A 228 -5.52 8.74 -3.38
C PHE A 228 -4.60 9.89 -2.94
#